data_AF-A0A538DN64-F1
#
_entry.id   AF-A0A538DN64-F1
#
_cell.length_a   1.000
_cell.length_b   1.000
_cell.length_c   1.000
_cell.angle_alpha   90.00
_cell.angle_beta   90.00
_cell.angle_gamma   90.00
#
_symmetry.space_group_name_H-M   'P 1'
#
loop_
_entity.id
_entity.type
_entity.pdbx_description
1 polymer ?
#
loop_
_entity_poly.entity_id
_entity_poly.type
_entity_poly.pdbx_seq_one_letter_code
_entity_poly.pdbx_strand_id
1 'polypeptide(L)'
;MAKTLEEARKKLDDEFGQVRRHLDKIHKALDAVEKAGPEDDLHDLLKKLEDQVKEVRTGGLLGHGANGHKRARNDYLELKKGK
;
A
#
# COMPACT_ATOMS: atom_id res chain seq x y z
N MET A 1 22.81 11.97 -7.85
CA MET A 1 23.25 10.89 -8.74
C MET A 1 22.08 10.54 -9.66
N ALA A 2 22.27 10.50 -10.97
CA ALA A 2 21.20 10.12 -11.90
C ALA A 2 20.84 8.65 -11.64
N LYS A 3 19.60 8.37 -11.25
CA LYS A 3 19.13 6.99 -11.11
C LYS A 3 19.13 6.35 -12.50
N THR A 4 19.78 5.21 -12.64
CA THR A 4 19.67 4.39 -13.84
C THR A 4 18.26 3.80 -13.93
N LEU A 5 17.83 3.44 -15.14
CA LEU A 5 16.53 2.79 -15.36
C LEU A 5 16.40 1.49 -14.54
N GLU A 6 17.50 0.77 -14.36
CA GLU A 6 17.57 -0.48 -13.58
C GLU A 6 17.36 -0.24 -12.08
N GLU A 7 18.02 0.78 -11.51
CA GLU A 7 17.80 1.17 -10.10
C GLU A 7 16.36 1.65 -9.86
N ALA A 8 15.80 2.41 -10.80
CA ALA A 8 14.40 2.82 -10.73
C ALA A 8 13.45 1.63 -10.81
N ARG A 9 13.77 0.63 -11.63
CA ARG A 9 12.99 -0.61 -11.72
C ARG A 9 13.03 -1.39 -10.42
N LYS A 10 14.22 -1.59 -9.85
CA LYS A 10 14.40 -2.29 -8.58
C LYS A 10 13.60 -1.62 -7.46
N LYS A 11 13.68 -0.29 -7.35
CA LYS A 11 12.90 0.46 -6.36
C LYS A 11 11.39 0.31 -6.57
N LEU A 12 10.90 0.32 -7.80
CA LEU A 12 9.49 0.09 -8.10
C LEU A 12 9.05 -1.30 -7.64
N ASP A 13 9.82 -2.33 -7.94
CA ASP A 13 9.51 -3.71 -7.56
C ASP A 13 9.53 -3.88 -6.02
N ASP A 14 10.47 -3.24 -5.31
CA ASP A 14 10.54 -3.23 -3.84
C ASP A 14 9.30 -2.60 -3.20
N GLU A 15 8.93 -1.39 -3.64
CA GLU A 15 7.75 -0.67 -3.14
C GLU A 15 6.45 -1.42 -3.47
N PHE A 16 6.35 -2.03 -4.66
CA PHE A 16 5.24 -2.89 -5.02
C PHE A 16 5.12 -4.11 -4.09
N GLY A 17 6.24 -4.77 -3.80
CA GLY A 17 6.30 -5.89 -2.86
C GLY A 17 5.86 -5.48 -1.45
N GLN A 18 6.22 -4.29 -0.99
CA GLN A 18 5.78 -3.76 0.30
C GLN A 18 4.25 -3.58 0.34
N VAL A 19 3.66 -2.94 -0.68
CA VAL A 19 2.20 -2.79 -0.77
C VAL A 19 1.51 -4.15 -0.69
N ARG A 20 1.98 -5.15 -1.46
CA ARG A 20 1.40 -6.50 -1.45
C ARG A 20 1.45 -7.16 -0.07
N ARG A 21 2.56 -7.02 0.66
CA ARG A 21 2.68 -7.56 2.03
C ARG A 21 1.70 -6.90 3.00
N HIS A 22 1.37 -5.64 2.79
CA HIS A 22 0.43 -4.92 3.64
C HIS A 22 -1.05 -5.21 3.34
N LEU A 23 -1.38 -5.78 2.18
CA LEU A 23 -2.76 -6.19 1.85
C LEU A 23 -3.30 -7.25 2.82
N ASP A 24 -2.44 -8.08 3.41
CA ASP A 24 -2.83 -9.08 4.41
C ASP A 24 -3.53 -8.44 5.62
N LYS A 25 -3.10 -7.23 6.02
CA LYS A 25 -3.76 -6.47 7.11
C LYS A 25 -5.19 -6.08 6.74
N ILE A 26 -5.41 -5.67 5.48
CA ILE A 26 -6.73 -5.31 4.97
C ILE A 26 -7.61 -6.57 4.93
N HIS A 27 -7.09 -7.69 4.43
CA HIS A 27 -7.84 -8.95 4.39
C HIS A 27 -8.29 -9.39 5.78
N LYS A 28 -7.41 -9.31 6.79
CA LYS A 28 -7.75 -9.64 8.18
C LYS A 28 -8.82 -8.72 8.76
N ALA A 29 -8.73 -7.41 8.51
CA ALA A 29 -9.73 -6.46 8.99
C ALA A 29 -11.09 -6.65 8.29
N LEU A 30 -11.08 -6.98 6.99
CA LEU A 30 -12.28 -7.28 6.24
C LEU A 30 -12.93 -8.59 6.72
N ASP A 31 -12.14 -9.64 6.92
CA ASP A 31 -12.61 -10.93 7.45
C ASP A 31 -13.28 -10.77 8.83
N ALA A 32 -12.79 -9.86 9.68
CA ALA A 32 -13.44 -9.54 10.95
C ALA A 32 -14.81 -8.86 10.78
N VAL A 33 -14.96 -7.98 9.78
CA VAL A 33 -16.26 -7.37 9.44
C VAL A 33 -17.22 -8.43 8.87
N GLU A 34 -16.74 -9.31 7.99
CA GLU A 34 -17.56 -10.35 7.36
C GLU A 34 -18.07 -11.41 8.34
N LYS A 35 -17.30 -11.68 9.40
CA LYS A 35 -17.66 -12.65 10.45
C LYS A 35 -18.53 -12.06 11.57
N ALA A 36 -18.73 -10.75 11.59
CA ALA A 36 -19.47 -10.08 12.63
C ALA A 36 -20.94 -10.52 12.65
N GLY A 37 -21.43 -10.83 13.86
CA GLY A 37 -22.83 -11.11 14.13
C GLY A 37 -23.64 -9.84 14.43
N PRO A 38 -24.96 -9.98 14.64
CA PRO A 38 -25.86 -8.85 14.88
C PRO A 38 -25.61 -8.11 16.22
N GLU A 39 -24.87 -8.72 17.15
CA GLU A 39 -24.54 -8.12 18.47
C GLU A 39 -23.17 -7.45 18.48
N ASP A 40 -22.36 -7.61 17.42
CA ASP A 40 -21.04 -7.01 17.32
C ASP A 40 -21.11 -5.53 16.92
N ASP A 41 -20.11 -4.75 17.35
CA ASP A 41 -19.97 -3.35 16.95
C ASP A 41 -19.41 -3.22 15.52
N LEU A 42 -20.30 -3.33 14.54
CA LEU A 42 -19.96 -3.16 13.13
C LEU A 42 -19.36 -1.78 12.82
N HIS A 43 -19.72 -0.74 13.56
CA HIS A 43 -19.20 0.60 13.32
C HIS A 43 -17.70 0.67 13.65
N ASP A 44 -17.29 0.14 14.80
CA ASP A 44 -15.87 0.10 15.17
C ASP A 44 -15.06 -0.86 14.27
N LEU A 45 -15.65 -1.99 13.84
CA LEU A 45 -15.00 -2.91 12.90
C LEU A 45 -14.76 -2.25 11.53
N LEU A 46 -15.76 -1.56 10.98
CA LEU A 46 -15.60 -0.81 9.72
C LEU A 46 -14.58 0.32 9.86
N LYS A 47 -14.56 1.02 10.99
CA LYS A 47 -13.54 2.04 11.27
C LYS A 47 -12.13 1.46 11.27
N LYS A 48 -11.92 0.31 11.92
CA LYS A 48 -10.63 -0.40 11.90
C LYS A 48 -10.21 -0.79 10.48
N LEU A 49 -11.14 -1.28 9.66
CA LEU A 49 -10.88 -1.57 8.25
C LEU A 49 -10.46 -0.31 7.50
N GLU A 50 -11.17 0.81 7.67
CA GLU A 50 -10.82 2.10 7.06
C GLU A 50 -9.40 2.53 7.46
N ASP A 51 -9.05 2.44 8.74
CA ASP A 51 -7.73 2.81 9.24
C ASP A 51 -6.63 1.94 8.62
N GLN A 52 -6.84 0.63 8.48
CA GLN A 52 -5.89 -0.26 7.80
C GLN A 52 -5.73 0.11 6.32
N VAL A 53 -6.83 0.31 5.59
CA VAL A 53 -6.78 0.73 4.18
C VAL A 53 -6.04 2.06 4.03
N LYS A 54 -6.29 3.02 4.93
CA LYS A 54 -5.61 4.32 4.96
C LYS A 54 -4.11 4.16 5.20
N GLU A 55 -3.70 3.33 6.17
CA GLU A 55 -2.28 3.05 6.45
C GLU A 55 -1.58 2.48 5.22
N VAL A 56 -2.15 1.46 4.57
CA VAL A 56 -1.55 0.86 3.36
C VAL A 56 -1.45 1.87 2.22
N ARG A 57 -2.46 2.74 2.07
CA ARG A 57 -2.48 3.78 1.03
C ARG A 57 -1.39 4.84 1.26
N THR A 58 -1.29 5.36 2.49
CA THR A 58 -0.37 6.46 2.82
C THR A 58 1.05 5.97 3.09
N GLY A 59 1.19 4.71 3.49
CA GLY A 59 2.43 4.12 4.01
C GLY A 59 2.68 4.39 5.49
N GLY A 60 1.64 4.81 6.23
CA GLY A 60 1.73 5.14 7.66
C GLY A 60 2.78 6.20 7.98
N LEU A 61 3.40 6.07 9.16
CA LEU A 61 4.46 6.98 9.65
C LEU A 61 5.75 6.93 8.82
N LEU A 62 6.04 5.78 8.18
CA LEU A 62 7.28 5.59 7.44
C LEU A 62 7.16 6.01 5.97
N GLY A 63 5.95 6.30 5.48
CA GLY A 63 5.70 6.72 4.08
C GLY A 63 5.92 5.62 3.04
N HIS A 64 6.08 4.38 3.49
CA HIS A 64 6.31 3.19 2.68
C HIS A 64 4.98 2.44 2.48
N GLY A 65 4.43 2.50 1.27
CA GLY A 65 3.08 2.03 0.95
C GLY A 65 2.67 2.43 -0.46
N ALA A 66 1.36 2.49 -0.75
CA ALA A 66 0.91 2.77 -2.11
C ALA A 66 1.37 4.14 -2.63
N ASN A 67 1.58 5.11 -1.73
CA ASN A 67 2.16 6.41 -2.06
C ASN A 67 3.65 6.32 -2.46
N GLY A 68 4.45 5.52 -1.74
CA GLY A 68 5.85 5.23 -2.09
C GLY A 68 5.95 4.54 -3.45
N HIS A 69 5.11 3.53 -3.67
CA HIS A 69 4.94 2.87 -4.97
C HIS A 69 4.55 3.86 -6.08
N LYS A 70 3.60 4.76 -5.85
CA LYS A 70 3.20 5.77 -6.84
C LYS A 70 4.38 6.64 -7.27
N ARG A 71 5.20 7.10 -6.31
CA ARG A 71 6.40 7.90 -6.59
C ARG A 71 7.42 7.07 -7.40
N ALA A 72 7.76 5.87 -6.94
CA ALA A 72 8.70 4.99 -7.64
C ALA A 72 8.23 4.63 -9.07
N ARG A 73 6.92 4.41 -9.25
CA ARG A 73 6.33 4.15 -10.57
C ARG A 73 6.48 5.35 -11.49
N ASN A 74 6.25 6.55 -11.01
CA ASN A 74 6.40 7.76 -11.81
C ASN A 74 7.86 7.98 -12.22
N ASP A 75 8.81 7.91 -11.27
CA ASP A 75 10.25 8.01 -11.54
C ASP A 75 10.68 7.02 -12.65
N TYR A 76 10.26 5.76 -12.54
CA TYR A 76 10.58 4.72 -13.52
C TYR A 76 9.98 5.02 -14.90
N LEU A 77 8.73 5.48 -14.96
CA LEU A 77 8.07 5.80 -16.23
C LEU A 77 8.66 7.04 -16.90
N GLU A 78 9.08 8.04 -16.14
CA GLU A 78 9.78 9.22 -16.68
C GLU A 78 11.13 8.83 -17.28
N LEU A 79 11.92 8.03 -16.56
CA LEU A 79 13.20 7.50 -17.07
C LEU A 79 13.02 6.58 -18.28
N LYS A 80 11.94 5.80 -18.33
CA LYS A 80 11.62 4.93 -19.46
C LYS A 80 11.22 5.72 -20.71
N LYS A 81 10.53 6.85 -20.55
CA LYS A 81 10.09 7.73 -21.65
C LYS A 81 11.19 8.66 -22.18
N GLY A 82 12.19 8.99 -21.36
CA GLY A 82 13.33 9.84 -21.71
C GLY A 82 14.49 9.12 -22.41
N LYS A 83 14.26 7.93 -22.98
CA LYS A 83 15.19 7.21 -23.87
C LYS A 83 14.62 7.12 -25.27
#